data_AF-A0A7I7Y9C6-F1
#
_entry.id   AF-A0A7I7Y9C6-F1
#
_cell.length_a   1.000
_cell.length_b   1.000
_cell.length_c   1.000
_cell.angle_alpha   90.00
_cell.angle_beta   90.00
_cell.angle_gamma   90.00
#
_symmetry.space_group_name_H-M   'P 1'
#
loop_
_entity.id
_entity.type
_entity.pdbx_description
1 polymer ?
#
loop_
_entity_poly.entity_id
_entity_poly.type
_entity_poly.pdbx_seq_one_letter_code
_entity_poly.pdbx_strand_id
1 'polypeptide(L)'
;MLDSASALLDLGGVEAVTLREVGARSGVSRSAAYRHFADKESLLAVVATNALSELGDALEVLVNSGDPPKESLRSALLSLIDMGRTRPHLYRLMFTPPAGDPTAARQAAERTQALFLDLVGRITGPGRASRYGALLLTSAHGITGLDLSGHMDLDKWHTNAEELVDTLISVLPTRGTSYR
;
A
#
# COMPACT_ATOMS: atom_id res chain seq x y z
N MET A 1 17.85 11.77 -2.97
CA MET A 1 17.27 11.50 -4.30
C MET A 1 15.88 10.89 -4.20
N LEU A 2 15.69 9.78 -3.48
CA LEU A 2 14.36 9.17 -3.33
C LEU A 2 13.35 10.10 -2.65
N ASP A 3 13.71 10.78 -1.57
CA ASP A 3 12.82 11.76 -0.91
C ASP A 3 12.40 12.89 -1.86
N SER A 4 13.35 13.39 -2.67
CA SER A 4 13.05 14.43 -3.67
C SER A 4 12.13 13.93 -4.78
N ALA A 5 12.31 12.68 -5.23
CA ALA A 5 11.45 12.03 -6.21
C ALA A 5 10.05 11.80 -5.66
N SER A 6 9.97 11.32 -4.42
CA SER A 6 8.71 11.10 -3.71
C SER A 6 7.96 12.42 -3.50
N ALA A 7 8.65 13.48 -3.10
CA ALA A 7 8.06 14.80 -2.95
C ALA A 7 7.68 15.46 -4.29
N LEU A 8 8.27 15.04 -5.42
CA LEU A 8 7.81 15.47 -6.75
C LEU A 8 6.57 14.68 -7.17
N LEU A 9 6.56 13.38 -6.90
CA LEU A 9 5.43 12.50 -7.14
C LEU A 9 4.18 12.98 -6.39
N ASP A 10 4.34 13.39 -5.13
CA ASP A 10 3.24 13.92 -4.32
C ASP A 10 2.69 15.26 -4.87
N LEU A 11 3.51 16.06 -5.56
CA LEU A 11 3.12 17.37 -6.11
C LEU A 11 2.35 17.30 -7.43
N GLY A 12 2.71 16.37 -8.31
CA GLY A 12 2.16 16.36 -9.67
C GLY A 12 2.18 15.00 -10.36
N GLY A 13 2.28 13.92 -9.58
CA GLY A 13 2.30 12.57 -10.09
C GLY A 13 3.56 12.24 -10.89
N VAL A 14 3.47 11.15 -11.65
CA VAL A 14 4.62 10.61 -12.38
C VAL A 14 5.21 11.64 -13.35
N GLU A 15 4.41 12.53 -13.93
CA GLU A 15 4.89 13.55 -14.87
C GLU A 15 5.76 14.64 -14.21
N ALA A 16 5.54 14.92 -12.93
CA ALA A 16 6.38 15.85 -12.17
C ALA A 16 7.75 15.25 -11.78
N VAL A 17 7.95 13.94 -11.94
CA VAL A 17 9.21 13.28 -11.60
C VAL A 17 10.11 13.23 -12.83
N THR A 18 11.16 14.05 -12.83
CA THR A 18 12.26 13.97 -13.82
C THR A 18 13.61 13.85 -13.12
N LEU A 19 14.57 13.13 -13.72
CA LEU A 19 15.93 13.02 -13.18
C LEU A 19 16.61 14.39 -13.01
N ARG A 20 16.25 15.36 -13.86
CA ARG A 20 16.72 16.74 -13.77
C ARG A 20 16.22 17.42 -12.50
N GLU A 21 14.90 17.41 -12.25
CA GLU A 21 14.31 18.04 -11.07
C GLU A 21 14.70 17.31 -9.78
N VAL A 22 14.76 15.98 -9.81
CA VAL A 22 15.24 15.18 -8.69
C VAL A 22 16.68 15.54 -8.34
N GLY A 23 17.56 15.63 -9.35
CA GLY A 23 18.94 16.05 -9.16
C GLY A 23 19.05 17.43 -8.53
N ALA A 24 18.32 18.41 -9.09
CA ALA A 24 18.29 19.78 -8.59
C ALA A 24 17.79 19.86 -7.13
N ARG A 25 16.69 19.18 -6.80
CA ARG A 25 16.14 19.17 -5.43
C ARG A 25 17.02 18.41 -4.43
N SER A 26 17.74 17.40 -4.87
CA SER A 26 18.68 16.64 -4.04
C SER A 26 20.07 17.28 -3.92
N GLY A 27 20.31 18.43 -4.56
CA GLY A 27 21.62 19.09 -4.54
C GLY A 27 22.71 18.32 -5.29
N VAL A 28 22.34 17.39 -6.17
CA VAL A 28 23.29 16.60 -6.97
C VAL A 28 23.33 17.07 -8.42
N SER A 29 24.48 16.93 -9.07
CA SER A 29 24.61 17.29 -10.48
C SER A 29 23.75 16.38 -11.36
N ARG A 30 23.38 16.86 -12.54
CA ARG A 30 22.67 16.05 -13.55
C ARG A 30 23.44 14.76 -13.85
N SER A 31 24.76 14.84 -14.05
CA SER A 31 25.56 13.65 -14.34
C SER A 31 25.59 12.66 -13.18
N ALA A 32 25.53 13.12 -11.93
CA ALA A 32 25.39 12.24 -10.76
C ALA A 32 24.04 11.54 -10.75
N ALA A 33 22.94 12.27 -11.01
CA ALA A 33 21.61 11.67 -11.06
C ALA A 33 21.49 10.54 -12.09
N TYR A 34 22.02 10.74 -13.30
CA TYR A 34 22.05 9.72 -14.36
C TYR A 34 23.01 8.54 -14.09
N ARG A 35 23.96 8.69 -13.15
CA ARG A 35 24.77 7.54 -12.68
C ARG A 35 24.01 6.67 -11.68
N HIS A 36 23.09 7.24 -10.92
CA HIS A 36 22.27 6.51 -9.96
C HIS A 36 21.07 5.83 -10.61
N PHE A 37 20.45 6.49 -11.59
CA PHE A 37 19.27 5.99 -12.30
C PHE A 37 19.47 6.16 -13.79
N ALA A 38 19.28 5.09 -14.55
CA ALA A 38 19.44 5.12 -16.00
C ALA A 38 18.39 6.04 -16.66
N ASP A 39 17.18 6.06 -16.11
CA ASP A 39 16.01 6.77 -16.63
C ASP A 39 15.00 7.08 -15.50
N LYS A 40 13.88 7.73 -15.88
CA LYS A 40 12.80 8.10 -14.96
C LYS A 40 12.10 6.86 -14.41
N GLU A 41 11.96 5.85 -15.24
CA GLU A 41 11.23 4.62 -15.02
C GLU A 41 11.92 3.76 -13.94
N SER A 42 13.24 3.61 -14.01
CA SER A 42 14.05 2.94 -12.98
C SER A 42 14.01 3.68 -11.65
N LEU A 43 13.98 5.02 -11.65
CA LEU A 43 13.78 5.79 -10.43
C LEU A 43 12.39 5.52 -9.81
N LEU A 44 11.33 5.57 -10.62
CA LEU A 44 9.96 5.30 -10.16
C LEU A 44 9.79 3.87 -9.64
N ALA A 45 10.44 2.88 -10.26
CA ALA A 45 10.45 1.51 -9.77
C ALA A 45 11.10 1.40 -8.37
N VAL A 46 12.19 2.13 -8.11
CA VAL A 46 12.81 2.17 -6.78
C VAL A 46 11.92 2.91 -5.77
N VAL A 47 11.26 4.00 -6.16
CA VAL A 47 10.29 4.69 -5.29
C VAL A 47 9.13 3.77 -4.90
N ALA A 48 8.57 3.02 -5.85
CA ALA A 48 7.50 2.04 -5.60
C ALA A 48 7.98 0.91 -4.68
N THR A 49 9.18 0.39 -4.94
CA THR A 49 9.80 -0.66 -4.13
C THR A 49 9.99 -0.19 -2.69
N ASN A 50 10.47 1.04 -2.49
CA ASN A 50 10.66 1.62 -1.16
C ASN A 50 9.32 1.76 -0.42
N ALA A 51 8.26 2.22 -1.09
CA ALA A 51 6.94 2.33 -0.47
C ALA A 51 6.33 0.98 -0.10
N LEU A 52 6.54 -0.06 -0.92
CA LEU A 52 6.19 -1.44 -0.55
C LEU A 52 6.98 -1.92 0.67
N SER A 53 8.28 -1.63 0.73
CA SER A 53 9.11 -1.96 1.90
C SER A 53 8.63 -1.26 3.18
N GLU A 54 8.33 0.04 3.11
CA GLU A 54 7.78 0.81 4.24
C GLU A 54 6.43 0.26 4.72
N LEU A 55 5.54 -0.12 3.79
CA LEU A 55 4.28 -0.77 4.13
C LEU A 55 4.52 -2.14 4.80
N GLY A 56 5.48 -2.92 4.29
CA GLY A 56 5.92 -4.17 4.90
C GLY A 56 6.44 -3.97 6.33
N ASP A 57 7.24 -2.95 6.57
CA ASP A 57 7.77 -2.62 7.90
C ASP A 57 6.64 -2.26 8.87
N ALA A 58 5.67 -1.46 8.42
CA ALA A 58 4.49 -1.12 9.22
C ALA A 58 3.65 -2.37 9.57
N LEU A 59 3.46 -3.29 8.62
CA LEU A 59 2.77 -4.55 8.88
C LEU A 59 3.55 -5.45 9.85
N GLU A 60 4.88 -5.47 9.76
CA GLU A 60 5.72 -6.25 10.68
C GLU A 60 5.59 -5.76 12.13
N VAL A 61 5.51 -4.44 12.34
CA VAL A 61 5.21 -3.88 13.67
C VAL A 61 3.84 -4.36 14.16
N LEU A 62 2.81 -4.31 13.32
CA LEU A 62 1.46 -4.75 13.69
C LEU A 62 1.40 -6.25 14.00
N VAL A 63 2.07 -7.08 13.22
CA VAL A 63 2.22 -8.53 13.43
C VAL A 63 2.86 -8.84 14.78
N ASN A 64 3.77 -7.98 15.26
CA ASN A 64 4.55 -8.18 16.49
C ASN A 64 4.06 -7.35 17.70
N SER A 65 3.02 -6.53 17.52
CA SER A 65 2.49 -5.59 18.53
C SER A 65 1.98 -6.24 19.82
N GLY A 66 1.51 -7.48 19.74
CA GLY A 66 0.77 -8.14 20.83
C GLY A 66 -0.70 -7.74 20.92
N ASP A 67 -1.15 -6.82 20.05
CA ASP A 67 -2.54 -6.38 19.99
C ASP A 67 -3.48 -7.50 19.50
N PRO A 68 -4.80 -7.40 19.77
CA PRO A 68 -5.78 -8.31 19.22
C PRO A 68 -5.69 -8.37 17.68
N PRO A 69 -5.68 -9.56 17.04
CA PRO A 69 -5.47 -9.67 15.59
C PRO A 69 -6.43 -8.84 14.72
N LYS A 70 -7.67 -8.65 15.19
CA LYS A 70 -8.66 -7.80 14.50
C LYS A 70 -8.26 -6.33 14.49
N GLU A 71 -7.67 -5.83 15.58
CA GLU A 71 -7.21 -4.44 15.70
C GLU A 71 -5.97 -4.23 14.83
N SER A 72 -5.00 -5.15 14.85
CA SER A 72 -3.84 -5.10 13.96
C SER A 72 -4.25 -5.12 12.48
N LEU A 73 -5.21 -5.97 12.11
CA LEU A 73 -5.75 -6.02 10.74
C LEU A 73 -6.48 -4.72 10.35
N ARG A 74 -7.25 -4.14 11.28
CA ARG A 74 -7.90 -2.84 11.08
C ARG A 74 -6.87 -1.75 10.77
N SER A 75 -5.83 -1.63 11.60
CA SER A 75 -4.75 -0.67 11.41
C SER A 75 -4.02 -0.87 10.08
N ALA A 76 -3.79 -2.12 9.68
CA ALA A 76 -3.18 -2.45 8.39
C ALA A 76 -4.01 -1.94 7.20
N LEU A 77 -5.33 -2.20 7.19
CA LEU A 77 -6.22 -1.78 6.11
C LEU A 77 -6.37 -0.26 6.05
N LEU A 78 -6.51 0.39 7.21
CA LEU A 78 -6.62 1.86 7.29
C LEU A 78 -5.33 2.56 6.87
N SER A 79 -4.16 1.99 7.17
CA SER A 79 -2.87 2.55 6.72
C SER A 79 -2.77 2.55 5.19
N LEU A 80 -3.27 1.50 4.53
CA LEU A 80 -3.30 1.43 3.07
C LEU A 80 -4.29 2.45 2.47
N ILE A 81 -5.48 2.60 3.06
CA ILE A 81 -6.49 3.59 2.63
C ILE A 81 -5.96 5.01 2.84
N ASP A 82 -5.33 5.29 3.98
CA ASP A 82 -4.76 6.60 4.29
C ASP A 82 -3.65 6.98 3.32
N MET A 83 -2.78 6.03 2.93
CA MET A 83 -1.80 6.25 1.86
C MET A 83 -2.48 6.63 0.55
N GLY A 84 -3.60 5.99 0.22
CA GLY A 84 -4.42 6.35 -0.93
C GLY A 84 -4.89 7.80 -0.87
N ARG A 85 -5.37 8.26 0.29
CA ARG A 85 -5.89 9.63 0.52
C ARG A 85 -4.79 10.69 0.51
N THR A 86 -3.70 10.43 1.22
CA THR A 86 -2.64 11.42 1.47
C THR A 86 -1.58 11.43 0.37
N ARG A 87 -1.36 10.29 -0.30
CA ARG A 87 -0.32 10.09 -1.32
C ARG A 87 -0.86 9.32 -2.54
N PRO A 88 -1.92 9.81 -3.22
CA PRO A 88 -2.63 9.07 -4.27
C PRO A 88 -1.74 8.66 -5.45
N HIS A 89 -0.73 9.45 -5.77
CA HIS A 89 0.21 9.13 -6.85
C HIS A 89 1.16 8.00 -6.46
N LEU A 90 1.64 7.97 -5.22
CA LEU A 90 2.46 6.87 -4.71
C LEU A 90 1.64 5.58 -4.60
N TYR A 91 0.43 5.67 -4.06
CA TYR A 91 -0.50 4.56 -3.99
C TYR A 91 -0.71 3.92 -5.38
N ARG A 92 -1.06 4.72 -6.40
CA ARG A 92 -1.24 4.21 -7.78
C ARG A 92 0.05 3.59 -8.34
N LEU A 93 1.20 4.18 -8.03
CA LEU A 93 2.50 3.69 -8.50
C LEU A 93 2.82 2.30 -7.94
N MET A 94 2.53 2.02 -6.66
CA MET A 94 2.76 0.71 -6.03
C MET A 94 1.99 -0.44 -6.69
N PHE A 95 0.83 -0.14 -7.28
CA PHE A 95 -0.03 -1.14 -7.95
C PHE A 95 0.12 -1.13 -9.47
N THR A 96 1.10 -0.39 -10.00
CA THR A 96 1.46 -0.43 -11.42
C THR A 96 2.64 -1.37 -11.62
N PRO A 97 2.64 -2.24 -12.65
CA PRO A 97 3.80 -3.06 -12.96
C PRO A 97 5.07 -2.20 -13.10
N PRO A 98 6.15 -2.52 -12.37
CA PRO A 98 7.38 -1.74 -12.44
C PRO A 98 8.00 -1.89 -13.84
N ALA A 99 8.63 -0.83 -14.31
CA ALA A 99 9.47 -0.89 -15.50
C ALA A 99 10.83 -1.53 -15.17
N GLY A 100 11.44 -2.22 -16.14
CA GLY A 100 12.74 -2.87 -15.96
C GLY A 100 12.67 -4.18 -15.18
N ASP A 101 13.70 -4.48 -14.38
CA ASP A 101 13.77 -5.70 -13.58
C ASP A 101 12.83 -5.61 -12.35
N PRO A 102 11.79 -6.46 -12.28
CA PRO A 102 10.81 -6.40 -11.20
C PRO A 102 11.28 -7.11 -9.92
N THR A 103 12.46 -7.73 -9.91
CA THR A 103 12.90 -8.62 -8.81
C THR A 103 12.77 -7.97 -7.43
N ALA A 104 13.30 -6.76 -7.25
CA ALA A 104 13.27 -6.08 -5.96
C ALA A 104 11.85 -5.67 -5.54
N ALA A 105 11.08 -5.09 -6.46
CA ALA A 105 9.68 -4.72 -6.22
C ALA A 105 8.83 -5.95 -5.85
N ARG A 106 9.05 -7.06 -6.56
CA ARG A 106 8.38 -8.34 -6.30
C ARG A 106 8.71 -8.88 -4.93
N GLN A 107 9.99 -8.87 -4.51
CA GLN A 107 10.39 -9.32 -3.17
C GLN A 107 9.75 -8.47 -2.07
N ALA A 108 9.71 -7.15 -2.24
CA ALA A 108 9.05 -6.24 -1.30
C ALA A 108 7.54 -6.51 -1.22
N ALA A 109 6.87 -6.70 -2.36
CA ALA A 109 5.46 -7.05 -2.43
C ALA A 109 5.16 -8.41 -1.79
N GLU A 110 5.96 -9.45 -2.07
CA GLU A 110 5.81 -10.79 -1.51
C GLU A 110 5.96 -10.78 0.03
N ARG A 111 6.95 -10.05 0.57
CA ARG A 111 7.10 -9.85 2.03
C ARG A 111 5.86 -9.18 2.63
N THR A 112 5.43 -8.06 2.04
CA THR A 112 4.28 -7.28 2.51
C THR A 112 3.01 -8.13 2.49
N GLN A 113 2.78 -8.87 1.41
CA GLN A 113 1.65 -9.78 1.27
C GLN A 113 1.70 -10.91 2.31
N ALA A 114 2.87 -11.50 2.57
CA ALA A 114 3.01 -12.55 3.56
C ALA A 114 2.63 -12.06 4.97
N LEU A 115 3.07 -10.88 5.37
CA LEU A 115 2.72 -10.25 6.66
C LEU A 115 1.23 -9.95 6.77
N PHE A 116 0.63 -9.40 5.71
CA PHE A 116 -0.82 -9.17 5.65
C PHE A 116 -1.60 -10.48 5.79
N LEU A 117 -1.19 -11.53 5.06
CA LEU A 117 -1.84 -12.84 5.13
C LEU A 117 -1.65 -13.54 6.49
N ASP A 118 -0.56 -13.26 7.22
CA ASP A 118 -0.41 -13.71 8.61
C ASP A 118 -1.49 -13.08 9.51
N LEU A 119 -1.68 -11.76 9.45
CA LEU A 119 -2.74 -11.07 10.21
C LEU A 119 -4.13 -11.64 9.91
N VAL A 120 -4.44 -11.84 8.63
CA VAL A 120 -5.71 -12.46 8.22
C VAL A 120 -5.81 -13.90 8.75
N GLY A 121 -4.75 -14.69 8.63
CA GLY A 121 -4.68 -16.09 9.09
C GLY A 121 -4.82 -16.27 10.60
N ARG A 122 -4.43 -15.27 11.41
CA ARG A 122 -4.67 -15.25 12.86
C ARG A 122 -6.17 -15.20 13.20
N ILE A 123 -6.98 -14.56 12.36
CA ILE A 123 -8.45 -14.46 12.53
C ILE A 123 -9.16 -15.62 11.85
N THR A 124 -8.89 -15.83 10.56
CA THR A 124 -9.65 -16.78 9.71
C THR A 124 -9.10 -18.20 9.75
N GLY A 125 -7.90 -18.40 10.28
CA GLY A 125 -7.13 -19.63 10.09
C GLY A 125 -6.36 -19.63 8.77
N PRO A 126 -5.19 -20.29 8.71
CA PRO A 126 -4.23 -20.18 7.60
C PRO A 126 -4.80 -20.70 6.28
N GLY A 127 -5.59 -21.78 6.29
CA GLY A 127 -6.19 -22.35 5.07
C GLY A 127 -7.21 -21.45 4.38
N ARG A 128 -7.67 -20.37 5.03
CA ARG A 128 -8.62 -19.39 4.47
C ARG A 128 -7.99 -18.02 4.25
N ALA A 129 -6.75 -17.80 4.70
CA ALA A 129 -6.11 -16.50 4.72
C ALA A 129 -6.04 -15.86 3.33
N SER A 130 -5.62 -16.60 2.30
CA SER A 130 -5.52 -16.06 0.94
C SER A 130 -6.86 -15.60 0.37
N ARG A 131 -7.94 -16.36 0.61
CA ARG A 131 -9.28 -16.02 0.10
C ARG A 131 -9.84 -14.76 0.77
N TYR A 132 -9.77 -14.68 2.09
CA TYR A 132 -10.24 -13.50 2.83
C TYR A 132 -9.31 -12.30 2.66
N GLY A 133 -8.00 -12.53 2.54
CA GLY A 133 -7.02 -11.49 2.22
C GLY A 133 -7.33 -10.83 0.87
N ALA A 134 -7.63 -11.63 -0.17
CA ALA A 134 -8.03 -11.08 -1.47
C ALA A 134 -9.33 -10.26 -1.38
N LEU A 135 -10.33 -10.71 -0.61
CA LEU A 135 -11.57 -9.96 -0.39
C LEU A 135 -11.31 -8.63 0.31
N LEU A 136 -10.51 -8.64 1.38
CA LEU A 136 -10.18 -7.45 2.16
C LEU A 136 -9.36 -6.45 1.35
N LEU A 137 -8.34 -6.91 0.62
CA LEU A 137 -7.50 -6.05 -0.21
C LEU A 137 -8.30 -5.43 -1.36
N THR A 138 -9.13 -6.22 -2.04
CA THR A 138 -10.03 -5.71 -3.09
C THR A 138 -11.00 -4.66 -2.52
N SER A 139 -11.53 -4.90 -1.32
CA SER A 139 -12.42 -3.95 -0.66
C SER A 139 -11.70 -2.66 -0.29
N ALA A 140 -10.49 -2.74 0.27
CA ALA A 140 -9.66 -1.57 0.58
C ALA A 140 -9.32 -0.75 -0.68
N HIS A 141 -9.03 -1.41 -1.80
CA HIS A 141 -8.88 -0.75 -3.10
C HIS A 141 -10.17 -0.05 -3.56
N GLY A 142 -11.31 -0.72 -3.44
CA GLY A 142 -12.62 -0.15 -3.78
C GLY A 142 -12.94 1.08 -2.95
N ILE A 143 -12.77 0.99 -1.63
CA ILE A 143 -12.94 2.10 -0.68
C ILE A 143 -12.03 3.27 -1.07
N THR A 144 -10.73 3.01 -1.27
CA THR A 144 -9.76 4.04 -1.66
C THR A 144 -10.12 4.70 -2.99
N GLY A 145 -10.55 3.92 -3.98
CA GLY A 145 -10.98 4.44 -5.28
C GLY A 145 -12.24 5.30 -5.20
N LEU A 146 -13.19 4.91 -4.35
CA LEU A 146 -14.41 5.70 -4.10
C LEU A 146 -14.10 7.01 -3.36
N ASP A 147 -13.21 6.98 -2.36
CA ASP A 147 -12.72 8.19 -1.68
C ASP A 147 -12.05 9.15 -2.67
N LEU A 148 -11.11 8.64 -3.48
CA LEU A 148 -10.37 9.46 -4.44
C LEU A 148 -11.23 10.05 -5.56
N SER A 149 -12.37 9.42 -5.85
CA SER A 149 -13.31 9.90 -6.87
C SER A 149 -14.47 10.71 -6.28
N GLY A 150 -14.52 10.89 -4.96
CA GLY A 150 -15.61 11.60 -4.27
C GLY A 150 -16.94 10.83 -4.23
N HIS A 151 -16.93 9.52 -4.54
CA HIS A 151 -18.13 8.67 -4.53
C HIS A 151 -18.35 7.96 -3.19
N MET A 152 -17.42 8.12 -2.24
CA MET A 152 -17.63 7.72 -0.85
C MET A 152 -18.46 8.79 -0.11
N ASP A 153 -19.73 8.85 -0.47
CA ASP A 153 -20.69 9.81 0.04
C ASP A 153 -21.41 9.25 1.27
N LEU A 154 -21.22 9.91 2.43
CA LEU A 154 -21.86 9.56 3.69
C LEU A 154 -23.39 9.63 3.63
N ASP A 155 -23.97 10.59 2.92
CA ASP A 155 -25.42 10.76 2.84
C ASP A 155 -26.05 9.66 1.98
N LYS A 156 -25.33 9.21 0.95
CA LYS A 156 -25.78 8.12 0.08
C LYS A 156 -25.66 6.76 0.74
N TRP A 157 -24.49 6.45 1.28
CA TRP A 157 -24.16 5.10 1.75
C TRP A 157 -24.36 4.92 3.25
N HIS A 158 -24.58 6.01 3.99
CA HIS A 158 -24.68 6.01 5.45
C HIS A 158 -23.48 5.33 6.12
N THR A 159 -22.29 5.44 5.51
CA THR A 159 -21.05 4.85 6.01
C THR A 159 -19.80 5.52 5.44
N ASN A 160 -18.69 5.46 6.18
CA ASN A 160 -17.35 5.88 5.75
C ASN A 160 -16.38 4.68 5.59
N ALA A 161 -15.16 4.95 5.13
CA ALA A 161 -14.13 3.92 4.96
C ALA A 161 -13.83 3.14 6.26
N GLU A 162 -13.76 3.85 7.38
CA GLU A 162 -13.43 3.29 8.69
C GLU A 162 -14.51 2.30 9.14
N GLU A 163 -15.78 2.69 9.04
CA GLU A 163 -16.94 1.83 9.34
C GLU A 163 -17.09 0.66 8.37
N LEU A 164 -16.76 0.84 7.08
CA LEU A 164 -16.71 -0.26 6.11
C LEU A 164 -15.62 -1.26 6.46
N VAL A 165 -14.42 -0.80 6.85
CA VAL A 165 -13.34 -1.67 7.34
C VAL A 165 -13.79 -2.43 8.59
N ASP A 166 -14.43 -1.76 9.54
CA ASP A 166 -14.97 -2.39 10.75
C ASP A 166 -16.02 -3.46 10.41
N THR A 167 -16.92 -3.15 9.48
CA THR A 167 -17.93 -4.08 8.97
C THR A 167 -17.28 -5.30 8.32
N LEU A 168 -16.28 -5.11 7.44
CA LEU A 168 -15.55 -6.18 6.77
C LEU A 168 -14.84 -7.11 7.76
N ILE A 169 -14.23 -6.56 8.81
CA ILE A 169 -13.56 -7.34 9.86
C ILE A 169 -14.58 -8.09 10.73
N SER A 170 -15.75 -7.50 10.99
CA SER A 170 -16.80 -8.12 11.82
C SER A 170 -17.34 -9.42 11.21
N VAL A 171 -17.43 -9.50 9.87
CA VAL A 171 -17.97 -10.65 9.14
C VAL A 171 -16.94 -11.75 8.84
N LEU A 172 -15.66 -11.55 9.21
CA LEU A 172 -14.64 -12.57 9.04
C LEU A 172 -14.95 -13.81 9.90
N PRO A 173 -14.88 -15.02 9.34
CA PRO A 173 -15.13 -16.21 10.12
C PRO A 173 -13.99 -16.43 11.11
N THR A 174 -14.29 -16.57 12.40
CA THR A 174 -13.27 -16.85 13.41
C THR A 174 -12.83 -18.32 13.34
N ARG A 175 -11.64 -18.61 13.87
CA ARG A 175 -11.16 -19.98 14.11
C ARG A 175 -12.19 -20.71 14.99
N GLY A 176 -12.83 -21.74 14.46
CA GLY A 176 -13.79 -22.58 15.20
C GLY A 176 -15.20 -22.66 14.63
N THR A 177 -15.57 -21.78 13.71
CA THR A 177 -16.86 -21.87 13.01
C THR A 177 -16.80 -22.91 11.89
N SER A 178 -16.86 -24.19 12.24
CA SER A 178 -17.31 -25.23 11.32
C SER A 178 -18.80 -25.02 11.10
N TYR A 179 -19.20 -24.61 9.90
CA TYR A 179 -20.57 -24.89 9.46
C TYR A 179 -20.69 -26.41 9.39
N ARG A 180 -21.45 -26.98 10.34
CA ARG A 180 -22.11 -28.27 10.14
C ARG A 180 -23.28 -28.09 9.19
#